data_AF-C3LWJ9-F1
#
_entry.id   AF-C3LWJ9-F1
#
_cell.length_a   1.000
_cell.length_b   1.000
_cell.length_c   1.000
_cell.angle_alpha   90.00
_cell.angle_beta   90.00
_cell.angle_gamma   90.00
#
_symmetry.space_group_name_H-M   'P 1'
#
loop_
_entity.id
_entity.type
_entity.pdbx_description
1 polymer ?
#
loop_
_entity_poly.entity_id
_entity_poly.type
_entity_poly.pdbx_seq_one_letter_code
_entity_poly.pdbx_strand_id
1 'polypeptide(L)'
;MCRIKNCIFQILNYTHTAQSEQTIRKIKMANTMLGGWGLFHELSNEDKAAFASGIEGFVGVSYKPVAVATQVVAGCNYAFFCNAEMVYPGSQPYPAMVHMFKDLEGKVGITHIQRLDY
;
A
#
# COMPACT_ATOMS: atom_id res chain seq x y z
N MET A 1 -47.28 -18.33 8.04
CA MET A 1 -46.91 -16.89 8.08
C MET A 1 -45.42 -16.60 8.40
N CYS A 2 -44.48 -17.55 8.33
CA CYS A 2 -43.12 -17.39 8.91
C CYS A 2 -41.94 -17.39 7.92
N ARG A 3 -42.10 -17.84 6.65
CA ARG A 3 -40.98 -17.92 5.69
C ARG A 3 -40.61 -16.61 4.98
N ILE A 4 -41.58 -15.71 4.78
CA ILE A 4 -41.37 -14.47 4.02
C ILE A 4 -40.55 -13.45 4.84
N LYS A 5 -40.74 -13.41 6.17
CA LYS A 5 -40.04 -12.46 7.05
C LYS A 5 -38.53 -12.73 7.12
N ASN A 6 -38.11 -13.99 7.16
CA ASN A 6 -36.68 -14.35 7.19
C ASN A 6 -35.96 -14.04 5.88
N CYS A 7 -36.64 -14.22 4.73
CA CYS A 7 -36.05 -13.95 3.43
C CYS A 7 -35.83 -12.45 3.20
N ILE A 8 -36.80 -11.61 3.58
CA ILE A 8 -36.69 -10.15 3.50
C ILE A 8 -35.57 -9.62 4.40
N PHE A 9 -35.41 -10.17 5.62
CA PHE A 9 -34.35 -9.77 6.54
C PHE A 9 -32.94 -10.10 5.99
N GLN A 10 -32.79 -11.24 5.31
CA GLN A 10 -31.50 -11.64 4.72
C GLN A 10 -31.14 -10.79 3.50
N ILE A 11 -32.13 -10.42 2.68
CA ILE A 11 -31.94 -9.52 1.52
C ILE A 11 -31.58 -8.09 1.98
N LEU A 12 -32.22 -7.59 3.05
CA LEU A 12 -31.90 -6.28 3.62
C LEU A 12 -30.48 -6.20 4.18
N ASN A 13 -30.00 -7.25 4.86
CA ASN A 13 -28.62 -7.30 5.34
C ASN A 13 -27.61 -7.39 4.19
N TYR A 14 -27.90 -8.20 3.17
CA TYR A 14 -27.03 -8.37 2.00
C TYR A 14 -26.90 -7.09 1.16
N THR A 15 -28.01 -6.36 1.00
CA THR A 15 -28.02 -5.07 0.28
C THR A 15 -27.25 -3.99 1.03
N HIS A 16 -27.33 -3.95 2.37
CA HIS A 16 -26.56 -2.99 3.17
C HIS A 16 -25.04 -3.27 3.12
N THR A 17 -24.62 -4.54 3.19
CA THR A 17 -23.21 -4.92 3.03
C THR A 17 -22.67 -4.64 1.62
N ALA A 18 -23.49 -4.86 0.58
CA ALA A 18 -23.09 -4.54 -0.80
C ALA A 18 -22.93 -3.02 -1.02
N GLN A 19 -23.79 -2.21 -0.42
CA GLN A 19 -23.72 -0.74 -0.53
C GLN A 19 -22.50 -0.15 0.21
N SER A 20 -22.14 -0.70 1.37
CA SER A 20 -20.92 -0.27 2.09
C SER A 20 -19.65 -0.64 1.33
N GLU A 21 -19.58 -1.84 0.73
CA GLU A 21 -18.47 -2.26 -0.13
C GLU A 21 -18.34 -1.39 -1.39
N GLN A 22 -19.45 -1.06 -2.05
CA GLN A 22 -19.46 -0.16 -3.20
C GLN A 22 -18.99 1.25 -2.83
N THR A 23 -19.37 1.74 -1.66
CA THR A 23 -18.95 3.06 -1.16
C THR A 23 -17.46 3.07 -0.83
N ILE A 24 -16.93 2.02 -0.21
CA ILE A 24 -15.48 1.84 0.03
C ILE A 24 -14.72 1.79 -1.29
N ARG A 25 -15.22 1.05 -2.30
CA ARG A 25 -14.63 1.02 -3.64
C ARG A 25 -14.61 2.42 -4.27
N LYS A 26 -15.69 3.19 -4.12
CA LYS A 26 -15.80 4.54 -4.67
C LYS A 26 -14.85 5.53 -3.99
N ILE A 27 -14.67 5.43 -2.67
CA ILE A 27 -13.71 6.24 -1.91
C ILE A 27 -12.27 5.85 -2.27
N LYS A 28 -11.96 4.56 -2.41
CA LYS A 28 -10.64 4.10 -2.89
C LYS A 28 -10.32 4.63 -4.30
N MET A 29 -11.30 4.65 -5.20
CA MET A 29 -11.14 5.18 -6.57
C MET A 29 -10.98 6.71 -6.60
N ALA A 30 -11.67 7.45 -5.74
CA ALA A 30 -11.62 8.91 -5.71
C ALA A 30 -10.24 9.49 -5.32
N ASN A 31 -9.43 8.74 -4.56
CA ASN A 31 -8.06 9.12 -4.23
C ASN A 31 -7.02 8.76 -5.31
N THR A 32 -7.44 8.12 -6.41
CA THR A 32 -6.53 7.67 -7.47
C THR A 32 -6.76 8.53 -8.73
N MET A 33 -6.18 9.73 -8.77
CA MET A 33 -6.00 10.41 -10.06
C MET A 33 -4.92 9.67 -10.85
N LEU A 34 -5.26 9.19 -12.06
CA LEU A 34 -4.29 8.51 -12.93
C LEU A 34 -3.10 9.45 -13.17
N GLY A 35 -1.88 8.96 -12.91
CA GLY A 35 -0.64 9.73 -13.05
C GLY A 35 -0.29 10.67 -11.88
N GLY A 36 -1.14 10.83 -10.86
CA GLY A 36 -0.83 11.59 -9.65
C GLY A 36 -0.36 10.71 -8.49
N TRP A 37 0.50 11.23 -7.62
CA TRP A 37 0.79 10.58 -6.33
C TRP A 37 -0.43 10.69 -5.40
N GLY A 38 -0.85 9.56 -4.85
CA GLY A 38 -1.84 9.50 -3.79
C GLY A 38 -1.29 10.05 -2.47
N LEU A 39 -2.19 10.25 -1.51
CA LEU A 39 -1.82 10.59 -0.14
C LEU A 39 -1.11 9.42 0.53
N PHE A 40 -0.21 9.74 1.46
CA PHE A 40 0.37 8.74 2.33
C PHE A 40 -0.71 8.06 3.17
N HIS A 41 -0.65 6.74 3.24
CA HIS A 41 -1.52 5.92 4.06
C HIS A 41 -0.72 4.81 4.77
N GLU A 42 -1.37 4.17 5.73
CA GLU A 42 -0.81 3.00 6.42
C GLU A 42 -0.66 1.81 5.46
N LEU A 43 0.32 0.96 5.75
CA LEU A 43 0.69 -0.18 4.91
C LEU A 43 -0.41 -1.25 4.91
N SER A 44 -1.01 -1.47 3.74
CA SER A 44 -1.87 -2.62 3.48
C SER A 44 -1.05 -3.92 3.37
N ASN A 45 -1.72 -5.06 3.31
CA ASN A 45 -1.05 -6.35 3.14
C ASN A 45 -0.38 -6.43 1.75
N GLU A 46 -1.01 -5.83 0.74
CA GLU A 46 -0.51 -5.73 -0.62
C GLU A 46 0.77 -4.88 -0.69
N ASP A 47 0.81 -3.75 0.04
CA ASP A 47 1.99 -2.87 0.08
C ASP A 47 3.18 -3.57 0.76
N LYS A 48 2.92 -4.30 1.85
CA LYS A 48 3.94 -5.09 2.54
C LYS A 48 4.51 -6.19 1.65
N ALA A 49 3.66 -6.87 0.89
CA ALA A 49 4.10 -7.90 -0.06
C ALA A 49 4.95 -7.30 -1.20
N ALA A 50 4.53 -6.16 -1.75
CA ALA A 50 5.29 -5.44 -2.77
C ALA A 50 6.66 -4.98 -2.24
N PHE A 51 6.69 -4.43 -1.01
CA PHE A 51 7.92 -4.03 -0.35
C PHE A 51 8.86 -5.22 -0.12
N ALA A 52 8.34 -6.31 0.45
CA ALA A 52 9.12 -7.52 0.71
C ALA A 52 9.73 -8.09 -0.58
N SER A 53 8.96 -8.13 -1.67
CA SER A 53 9.44 -8.62 -2.96
C SER A 53 10.54 -7.73 -3.55
N GLY A 54 10.42 -6.40 -3.49
CA GLY A 54 11.43 -5.55 -4.12
C GLY A 54 12.65 -5.26 -3.26
N ILE A 55 12.60 -5.48 -1.94
CA ILE A 55 13.79 -5.43 -1.06
C ILE A 55 14.52 -6.77 -0.97
N GLU A 56 13.94 -7.84 -1.52
CA GLU A 56 14.57 -9.16 -1.57
C GLU A 56 15.93 -9.07 -2.28
N GLY A 57 17.00 -9.49 -1.58
CA GLY A 57 18.37 -9.41 -2.08
C GLY A 57 19.08 -8.07 -1.83
N PHE A 58 18.42 -7.05 -1.28
CA PHE A 58 19.08 -5.82 -0.84
C PHE A 58 19.75 -6.02 0.54
N VAL A 59 21.04 -5.70 0.64
CA VAL A 59 21.86 -5.93 1.85
C VAL A 59 22.59 -4.66 2.29
N GLY A 60 22.95 -4.59 3.58
CA GLY A 60 23.75 -3.50 4.16
C GLY A 60 22.94 -2.42 4.90
N VAL A 61 21.66 -2.26 4.56
CA VAL A 61 20.73 -1.35 5.27
C VAL A 61 19.38 -2.03 5.46
N SER A 62 18.85 -1.98 6.67
CA SER A 62 17.52 -2.45 7.02
C SER A 62 16.52 -1.30 6.88
N TYR A 63 15.56 -1.43 5.97
CA TYR A 63 14.49 -0.46 5.78
C TYR A 63 13.19 -0.98 6.39
N LYS A 64 12.64 -0.26 7.36
CA LYS A 64 11.34 -0.56 7.99
C LYS A 64 10.30 0.43 7.47
N PRO A 65 9.35 0.02 6.61
CA PRO A 65 8.36 0.93 6.07
C PRO A 65 7.37 1.35 7.18
N VAL A 66 6.99 2.63 7.17
CA VAL A 66 6.04 3.23 8.12
C VAL A 66 4.77 3.67 7.41
N ALA A 67 4.91 4.31 6.26
CA ALA A 67 3.80 4.76 5.43
C ALA A 67 4.14 4.58 3.94
N VAL A 68 3.12 4.58 3.10
CA VAL A 68 3.28 4.45 1.65
C VAL A 68 2.36 5.41 0.91
N ALA A 69 2.88 5.98 -0.16
CA ALA A 69 2.10 6.65 -1.19
C ALA A 69 2.21 5.84 -2.49
N THR A 70 1.12 5.77 -3.25
CA THR A 70 1.06 5.03 -4.51
C THR A 70 0.67 5.95 -5.67
N GLN A 71 1.15 5.62 -6.87
CA GLN A 71 0.81 6.32 -8.09
C GLN A 71 0.54 5.29 -9.18
N VAL A 72 -0.65 5.35 -9.79
CA VAL A 72 -1.05 4.44 -10.86
C VAL A 72 -0.57 5.02 -12.21
N VAL A 73 0.22 4.23 -12.93
CA VAL A 73 0.78 4.51 -14.27
C VAL A 73 0.56 3.30 -15.19
N ALA A 74 1.45 3.01 -16.13
CA ALA A 74 1.53 1.71 -16.82
C ALA A 74 2.12 0.62 -15.89
N GLY A 75 1.50 0.45 -14.73
CA GLY A 75 2.04 -0.25 -13.55
C GLY A 75 1.67 0.51 -12.28
N CYS A 76 2.40 0.27 -11.19
CA CYS A 76 2.20 0.97 -9.93
C CYS A 76 3.54 1.43 -9.35
N ASN A 77 3.69 2.73 -9.18
CA ASN A 77 4.79 3.32 -8.42
C ASN A 77 4.42 3.33 -6.93
N TYR A 78 5.38 2.97 -6.09
CA TYR A 78 5.30 3.06 -4.64
C TYR A 78 6.38 4.00 -4.13
N ALA A 79 6.04 4.79 -3.12
CA ALA A 79 6.97 5.61 -2.36
C ALA A 79 6.80 5.27 -0.88
N PHE A 80 7.72 4.47 -0.36
CA PHE A 80 7.70 4.03 1.02
C PHE A 80 8.51 5.00 1.88
N PHE A 81 7.87 5.57 2.90
CA PHE A 81 8.57 6.28 3.96
C PHE A 81 9.08 5.26 4.97
N CYS A 82 10.39 5.10 5.03
CA CYS A 82 11.07 4.08 5.80
C CYS A 82 11.93 4.70 6.91
N ASN A 83 11.98 4.02 8.05
CA ASN A 83 13.07 4.19 8.98
C ASN A 83 14.21 3.24 8.60
N ALA A 84 15.36 3.78 8.22
CA ALA A 84 16.50 3.04 7.74
C ALA A 84 17.56 2.90 8.85
N GLU A 85 18.12 1.70 8.99
CA GLU A 85 19.10 1.36 10.01
C GLU A 85 20.24 0.56 9.38
N MET A 86 21.49 1.04 9.49
CA MET A 86 22.62 0.27 8.95
C MET A 86 22.91 -0.93 9.84
N VAL A 87 23.33 -2.03 9.23
CA VAL A 87 23.51 -3.32 9.92
C VAL A 87 24.79 -3.39 10.79
N TYR A 88 25.50 -2.27 11.01
CA TYR A 88 26.69 -2.22 11.85
C TYR A 88 26.37 -1.76 13.29
N PRO A 89 27.08 -2.27 14.32
CA PRO A 89 26.86 -1.88 15.71
C PRO A 89 27.07 -0.38 15.95
N GLY A 90 26.07 0.30 16.50
CA GLY A 90 26.14 1.73 16.84
C GLY A 90 25.65 2.69 15.75
N SER A 91 25.12 2.18 14.63
CA SER A 91 24.44 3.01 13.63
C SER A 91 23.22 3.70 14.24
N GLN A 92 23.07 4.99 13.98
CA GLN A 92 21.83 5.71 14.26
C GLN A 92 20.81 5.45 13.14
N PRO A 93 19.52 5.24 13.45
CA PRO A 93 18.48 5.17 12.45
C PRO A 93 18.28 6.54 11.78
N TYR A 94 17.89 6.54 10.51
CA TYR A 94 17.61 7.75 9.74
C TYR A 94 16.39 7.56 8.83
N PRO A 95 15.61 8.62 8.58
CA PRO A 95 14.49 8.55 7.65
C PRO A 95 14.97 8.45 6.19
N ALA A 96 14.31 7.60 5.41
CA ALA A 96 14.59 7.44 3.98
C ALA A 96 13.30 7.19 3.19
N MET A 97 13.23 7.73 1.98
CA MET A 97 12.22 7.38 0.99
C MET A 97 12.75 6.28 0.08
N VAL A 98 12.02 5.17 0.00
CA VAL A 98 12.32 4.06 -0.91
C VAL A 98 11.26 4.04 -2.00
N HIS A 99 11.67 4.36 -3.23
CA HIS A 99 10.82 4.30 -4.40
C HIS A 99 10.94 2.93 -5.07
N MET A 100 9.79 2.34 -5.38
CA MET A 100 9.70 1.03 -5.99
C MET A 100 8.69 1.08 -7.14
N PHE A 101 8.91 0.27 -8.16
CA PHE A 101 7.99 0.13 -9.28
C PHE A 101 7.55 -1.31 -9.41
N LYS A 102 6.23 -1.50 -9.53
CA LYS A 102 5.60 -2.76 -9.86
C LYS A 102 5.12 -2.72 -11.31
N ASP A 103 5.62 -3.63 -12.12
CA ASP A 103 5.18 -3.77 -13.50
C ASP A 103 3.81 -4.48 -13.62
N LEU A 104 3.34 -4.63 -14.86
CA LEU A 104 2.07 -5.29 -15.16
C LEU A 104 2.10 -6.81 -14.95
N GLU A 105 3.29 -7.42 -14.91
CA GLU A 105 3.50 -8.84 -14.61
C GLU A 105 3.55 -9.12 -13.10
N GLY A 106 3.66 -8.06 -12.29
CA GLY A 106 3.66 -8.10 -10.84
C GLY A 106 5.04 -8.13 -10.21
N LYS A 107 6.12 -8.01 -11.00
CA LYS A 107 7.49 -7.93 -10.49
C LYS A 107 7.73 -6.54 -9.91
N VAL A 108 8.32 -6.50 -8.72
CA VAL A 108 8.64 -5.26 -8.01
C VAL A 108 10.14 -5.06 -7.96
N GLY A 109 10.60 -3.85 -8.24
CA GLY A 109 12.00 -3.47 -8.12
C GLY A 109 12.17 -2.09 -7.50
N ILE A 110 13.26 -1.90 -6.75
CA ILE A 110 13.65 -0.58 -6.24
C ILE A 110 14.16 0.26 -7.40
N THR A 111 13.63 1.48 -7.53
CA THR A 111 14.03 2.43 -8.57
C THR A 111 14.91 3.54 -8.02
N HIS A 112 14.65 3.98 -6.78
CA HIS A 112 15.41 5.05 -6.15
C HIS A 112 15.33 4.95 -4.63
N ILE A 113 16.42 5.29 -3.94
CA ILE A 113 16.45 5.44 -2.48
C ILE A 113 17.00 6.82 -2.19
N GLN A 114 16.24 7.61 -1.44
CA GLN A 114 16.62 8.93 -0.98
C GLN A 114 16.71 8.92 0.54
N ARG A 115 17.89 9.22 1.08
CA ARG A 115 18.02 9.58 2.50
C ARG A 115 17.41 10.97 2.70
N LEU A 116 16.62 11.13 3.75
CA LEU A 116 16.07 12.43 4.10
C LEU A 116 16.97 13.08 5.15
N ASP A 117 17.52 14.23 4.78
CA ASP A 117 18.27 15.09 5.70
C ASP A 117 17.30 16.04 6.39
N TYR A 118 17.59 16.38 7.65
CA TYR A 118 16.82 17.31 8.48
C TYR A 118 17.63 18.56 8.80
#